data_AF-A0A2E7MFA7-F1
#
_entry.id   AF-A0A2E7MFA7-F1
#
_cell.length_a   1.000
_cell.length_b   1.000
_cell.length_c   1.000
_cell.angle_alpha   90.00
_cell.angle_beta   90.00
_cell.angle_gamma   90.00
#
_symmetry.space_group_name_H-M   'P 1'
#
loop_
_entity.id
_entity.type
_entity.pdbx_description
1 polymer ?
#
loop_
_entity_poly.entity_id
_entity_poly.type
_entity_poly.pdbx_seq_one_letter_code
_entity_poly.pdbx_strand_id
1 'polypeptide(L)'
;MRGIWHDHVEVYDLAGRPLAEDPLAGSPGSAPFDNLVYVDFDGERWIQTNVTFRGRPLASKTFSGRLVDGVLRFDQLGPGAPQHIGTGAGPGTLFLNACRVADSWSRYLEPDVVTLLSPNERTRVTLLYRGGEAIRTLRAHGTRLAPTADKRVPWDPRGPEGDVHERRTVTHAFERQD
;
A
#
# COMPACT_ATOMS: atom_id res chain seq x y z
N MET A 1 -6.98 12.09 -2.24
CA MET A 1 -6.70 10.64 -2.04
C MET A 1 -7.61 9.96 -1.03
N ARG A 2 -8.21 10.69 -0.07
CA ARG A 2 -9.27 10.17 0.81
C ARG A 2 -10.39 9.45 0.03
N GLY A 3 -10.95 8.40 0.60
CA GLY A 3 -12.08 7.64 0.06
C GLY A 3 -11.82 6.14 0.00
N ILE A 4 -12.74 5.43 -0.64
CA ILE A 4 -12.61 4.00 -0.93
C ILE A 4 -12.18 3.86 -2.37
N TRP A 5 -11.15 3.05 -2.61
CA TRP A 5 -10.60 2.77 -3.92
C TRP A 5 -10.66 1.27 -4.20
N HIS A 6 -11.00 0.90 -5.42
CA HIS A 6 -10.73 -0.44 -5.95
C HIS A 6 -9.49 -0.34 -6.81
N ASP A 7 -8.41 -0.97 -6.35
CA ASP A 7 -7.16 -1.07 -7.09
C ASP A 7 -7.09 -2.44 -7.79
N HIS A 8 -7.01 -2.46 -9.13
CA HIS A 8 -6.57 -3.62 -9.90
C HIS A 8 -5.06 -3.60 -10.02
N VAL A 9 -4.40 -4.69 -9.63
CA VAL A 9 -2.95 -4.73 -9.43
C VAL A 9 -2.28 -5.76 -10.32
N GLU A 10 -1.37 -5.27 -11.16
CA GLU A 10 -0.52 -6.05 -12.06
C GLU A 10 0.93 -6.02 -11.58
N VAL A 11 1.66 -7.11 -11.83
CA VAL A 11 3.05 -7.29 -11.39
C VAL A 11 3.91 -7.56 -12.61
N TYR A 12 5.09 -6.94 -12.66
CA TYR A 12 6.03 -7.07 -13.78
C TYR A 12 7.45 -7.28 -13.29
N ASP A 13 8.25 -8.00 -14.07
CA ASP A 13 9.69 -7.97 -13.87
C ASP A 13 10.29 -6.59 -14.20
N LEU A 14 11.59 -6.43 -14.01
CA LEU A 14 12.28 -5.15 -14.27
C LEU A 14 12.33 -4.77 -15.76
N ALA A 15 12.05 -5.70 -16.67
CA ALA A 15 11.92 -5.43 -18.10
C ALA A 15 10.47 -5.06 -18.49
N GLY A 16 9.53 -5.05 -17.54
CA GLY A 16 8.12 -4.74 -17.77
C GLY A 16 7.30 -5.90 -18.31
N ARG A 17 7.80 -7.14 -18.23
CA ARG A 17 7.04 -8.34 -18.64
C ARG A 17 6.15 -8.80 -17.48
N PRO A 18 4.89 -9.18 -17.73
CA PRO A 18 3.95 -9.55 -16.66
C PRO A 18 4.42 -10.81 -15.94
N LEU A 19 4.23 -10.83 -14.62
CA LEU A 19 4.49 -11.97 -13.75
C LEU A 19 3.17 -12.51 -13.22
N ALA A 20 3.02 -13.84 -13.23
CA ALA A 20 1.84 -14.52 -12.68
C ALA A 20 1.90 -14.70 -11.16
N GLU A 21 3.09 -14.55 -10.56
CA GLU A 21 3.34 -14.78 -9.14
C GLU A 21 4.27 -13.71 -8.57
N ASP A 22 4.08 -13.36 -7.30
CA ASP A 22 4.85 -12.34 -6.58
C ASP A 22 5.28 -12.89 -5.20
N PRO A 23 6.16 -13.91 -5.17
CA PRO A 23 6.49 -14.65 -3.95
C PRO A 23 7.24 -13.81 -2.92
N LEU A 24 7.85 -12.70 -3.35
CA LEU A 24 8.73 -11.87 -2.51
C LEU A 24 8.04 -10.62 -1.95
N ALA A 25 6.74 -10.44 -2.22
CA ALA A 25 5.97 -9.32 -1.69
C ALA A 25 5.74 -9.39 -0.18
N GLY A 26 5.26 -8.28 0.39
CA GLY A 26 4.76 -8.26 1.76
C GLY A 26 3.49 -9.09 1.95
N SER A 27 2.75 -9.36 0.88
CA SER A 27 1.64 -10.33 0.82
C SER A 27 1.87 -11.26 -0.38
N PRO A 28 2.69 -12.31 -0.26
CA PRO A 28 3.00 -13.20 -1.38
C PRO A 28 1.76 -13.81 -2.04
N GLY A 29 1.81 -14.04 -3.35
CA GLY A 29 0.79 -14.80 -4.09
C GLY A 29 0.65 -14.40 -5.55
N SER A 30 -0.40 -14.91 -6.19
CA SER A 30 -0.64 -14.77 -7.62
C SER A 30 -0.95 -13.34 -8.06
N ALA A 31 -0.71 -13.04 -9.33
CA ALA A 31 -1.02 -11.77 -9.98
C ALA A 31 -1.72 -12.02 -11.33
N PRO A 32 -2.64 -11.13 -11.77
CA PRO A 32 -3.07 -9.92 -11.08
C PRO A 32 -4.01 -10.19 -9.90
N PHE A 33 -4.22 -9.18 -9.06
CA PHE A 33 -5.10 -9.25 -7.90
C PHE A 33 -5.78 -7.91 -7.63
N ASP A 34 -6.77 -7.89 -6.75
CA ASP A 34 -7.51 -6.67 -6.45
C ASP A 34 -7.56 -6.36 -4.96
N ASN A 35 -7.44 -5.06 -4.67
CA ASN A 35 -7.58 -4.54 -3.33
C ASN A 35 -8.75 -3.56 -3.24
N LEU A 36 -9.50 -3.65 -2.15
CA LEU A 36 -10.20 -2.51 -1.58
C LEU A 36 -9.20 -1.71 -0.75
N VAL A 37 -9.08 -0.42 -1.00
CA VAL A 37 -8.19 0.49 -0.28
C VAL A 37 -9.01 1.62 0.32
N TYR A 38 -9.20 1.53 1.62
CA TYR A 38 -9.88 2.53 2.44
C TYR A 38 -8.85 3.54 2.92
N VAL A 39 -9.01 4.81 2.59
CA VAL A 39 -8.11 5.89 3.01
C VAL A 39 -8.90 6.96 3.75
N ASP A 40 -8.52 7.20 5.00
CA ASP A 40 -8.97 8.35 5.77
C ASP A 40 -7.81 9.28 6.12
N PHE A 41 -8.06 10.58 6.00
CA PHE A 41 -7.11 11.62 6.34
C PHE A 41 -7.88 12.87 6.75
N ASP A 42 -7.73 13.27 8.01
CA ASP A 42 -8.43 14.42 8.61
C ASP A 42 -7.64 15.74 8.52
N GLY A 43 -6.48 15.71 7.85
CA GLY A 43 -5.53 16.84 7.78
C GLY A 43 -4.32 16.67 8.69
N GLU A 44 -4.40 15.80 9.70
CA GLU A 44 -3.30 15.50 10.62
C GLU A 44 -3.00 14.00 10.65
N ARG A 45 -4.02 13.17 10.83
CA ARG A 45 -3.89 11.72 10.99
C ARG A 45 -4.29 11.00 9.71
N TRP A 46 -3.40 10.14 9.24
CA TRP A 46 -3.65 9.23 8.12
C TRP A 46 -3.93 7.83 8.63
N ILE A 47 -4.99 7.20 8.11
CA ILE A 47 -5.23 5.76 8.30
C ILE A 47 -5.61 5.16 6.94
N GLN A 48 -5.01 4.02 6.63
CA GLN A 48 -5.28 3.29 5.40
C GLN A 48 -5.46 1.82 5.70
N THR A 49 -6.49 1.19 5.13
CA THR A 49 -6.66 -0.26 5.16
C THR A 49 -6.75 -0.82 3.76
N ASN A 50 -5.85 -1.74 3.43
CA ASN A 50 -5.84 -2.50 2.18
C ASN A 50 -6.43 -3.88 2.44
N VAL A 51 -7.45 -4.27 1.69
CA VAL A 51 -8.09 -5.59 1.74
C VAL A 51 -7.95 -6.25 0.40
N THR A 52 -7.10 -7.27 0.32
CA THR A 52 -6.99 -8.11 -0.88
C THR A 52 -8.19 -9.05 -0.93
N PHE A 53 -9.00 -8.97 -1.99
CA PHE A 53 -10.28 -9.70 -2.05
C PHE A 53 -10.46 -10.56 -3.30
N ARG A 54 -9.58 -10.42 -4.31
CA ARG A 54 -9.60 -11.22 -5.54
C ARG A 54 -8.17 -11.46 -6.03
N GLY A 55 -7.90 -12.64 -6.60
CA GLY A 55 -6.59 -13.00 -7.18
C GLY A 55 -5.54 -13.51 -6.17
N ARG A 56 -5.68 -13.22 -4.87
CA ARG A 56 -4.85 -13.78 -3.78
C ARG A 56 -5.73 -14.19 -2.59
N PRO A 57 -5.20 -14.99 -1.64
CA PRO A 57 -5.87 -15.23 -0.37
C PRO A 57 -6.29 -13.91 0.31
N LEU A 58 -7.44 -13.93 0.97
CA LEU A 58 -7.96 -12.78 1.70
C LEU A 58 -6.93 -12.29 2.73
N ALA A 59 -6.57 -11.02 2.65
CA ALA A 59 -5.68 -10.36 3.59
C ALA A 59 -6.13 -8.92 3.85
N SER A 60 -6.10 -8.49 5.10
CA SER A 60 -6.44 -7.13 5.55
C SER A 60 -5.21 -6.52 6.22
N LYS A 61 -4.80 -5.33 5.80
CA LYS A 61 -3.65 -4.61 6.37
C LYS A 61 -3.96 -3.15 6.64
N THR A 62 -3.83 -2.73 7.90
CA THR A 62 -4.06 -1.36 8.34
C THR A 62 -2.75 -0.65 8.69
N PHE A 63 -2.55 0.51 8.09
CA PHE A 63 -1.41 1.41 8.25
C PHE A 63 -1.89 2.74 8.81
N SER A 64 -1.08 3.36 9.67
CA SER A 64 -1.38 4.65 10.26
C SER A 64 -0.16 5.55 10.28
N GLY A 65 -0.39 6.85 10.27
CA GLY A 65 0.64 7.87 10.37
C GLY A 65 0.08 9.23 10.75
N ARG A 66 0.98 10.19 10.94
CA ARG A 66 0.65 11.59 11.25
C ARG A 66 1.45 12.55 10.39
N LEU A 67 0.84 13.68 10.06
CA LEU A 67 1.52 14.81 9.43
C LEU A 67 2.38 15.51 10.49
N VAL A 68 3.68 15.54 10.27
CA VAL A 68 4.66 16.20 11.14
C VAL A 68 5.51 17.10 10.26
N ASP A 69 5.47 18.40 10.50
CA ASP A 69 6.19 19.42 9.72
C ASP A 69 5.93 19.30 8.21
N GLY A 70 4.68 19.01 7.82
CA GLY A 70 4.27 18.87 6.42
C GLY A 70 4.65 17.54 5.77
N VAL A 71 5.25 16.59 6.50
CA VAL A 71 5.59 15.25 6.02
C VAL A 71 4.75 14.20 6.75
N LEU A 72 4.11 13.30 6.00
CA LEU A 72 3.40 12.17 6.62
C LEU A 72 4.44 11.20 7.18
N ARG A 73 4.41 10.94 8.48
CA ARG A 73 5.26 9.94 9.13
C ARG A 73 4.40 8.75 9.51
N PHE A 74 4.67 7.61 8.90
CA PHE A 74 3.97 6.39 9.23
C PHE A 74 4.56 5.76 10.48
N ASP A 75 3.68 5.12 11.24
CA ASP A 75 4.09 4.33 12.38
C ASP A 75 4.87 3.09 11.88
N GLN A 76 5.90 2.65 12.63
CA GLN A 76 6.72 1.47 12.26
C GLN A 76 5.96 0.14 12.39
N LEU A 77 5.92 -0.66 11.33
CA LEU A 77 5.10 -1.89 11.24
C LEU A 77 5.64 -3.08 12.05
N GLY A 78 6.25 -2.82 13.20
CA GLY A 78 6.88 -3.80 14.07
C GLY A 78 8.24 -3.31 14.58
N PRO A 79 8.78 -3.94 15.64
CA PRO A 79 10.14 -3.67 16.09
C PRO A 79 11.15 -3.89 14.94
N GLY A 80 12.00 -2.90 14.68
CA GLY A 80 13.03 -2.98 13.63
C GLY A 80 12.51 -2.81 12.20
N ALA A 81 11.20 -2.63 12.00
CA ALA A 81 10.64 -2.32 10.69
C ALA A 81 11.13 -0.94 10.21
N PRO A 82 11.53 -0.79 8.94
CA PRO A 82 11.84 0.52 8.36
C PRO A 82 10.66 1.48 8.52
N GLN A 83 10.93 2.70 9.00
CA GLN A 83 9.91 3.74 9.05
C GLN A 83 9.67 4.30 7.64
N HIS A 84 8.39 4.32 7.26
CA HIS A 84 7.96 4.93 6.01
C HIS A 84 7.50 6.37 6.24
N ILE A 85 7.68 7.20 5.22
CA ILE A 85 7.18 8.57 5.15
C ILE A 85 6.35 8.73 3.87
N GLY A 86 5.42 9.66 3.90
CA GLY A 86 4.69 10.15 2.75
C GLY A 86 5.16 11.56 2.40
N THR A 87 5.64 11.76 1.19
CA THR A 87 6.08 13.07 0.68
C THR A 87 5.29 13.47 -0.56
N GLY A 88 4.92 14.75 -0.64
CA GLY A 88 4.25 15.29 -1.83
C GLY A 88 5.26 15.55 -2.95
N ALA A 89 4.87 15.26 -4.19
CA ALA A 89 5.62 15.64 -5.40
C ALA A 89 4.79 16.60 -6.28
N GLY A 90 4.11 17.53 -5.62
CA GLY A 90 3.11 18.42 -6.22
C GLY A 90 1.66 17.94 -6.01
N PRO A 91 0.67 18.74 -6.42
CA PRO A 91 -0.75 18.39 -6.27
C PRO A 91 -1.08 17.04 -6.93
N GLY A 92 -1.76 16.17 -6.19
CA GLY A 92 -2.24 14.88 -6.71
C GLY A 92 -1.23 13.72 -6.66
N THR A 93 0.03 13.97 -6.27
CA THR A 93 1.08 12.93 -6.21
C THR A 93 1.63 12.75 -4.80
N LEU A 94 1.66 11.51 -4.33
CA LEU A 94 2.19 11.09 -3.04
C LEU A 94 3.22 9.99 -3.25
N PHE A 95 4.44 10.22 -2.78
CA PHE A 95 5.44 9.18 -2.62
C PHE A 95 5.29 8.58 -1.23
N LEU A 96 5.22 7.25 -1.13
CA LEU A 96 5.39 6.52 0.12
C LEU A 96 6.75 5.84 0.06
N ASN A 97 7.70 6.22 0.90
CA ASN A 97 9.07 5.72 0.82
C ASN A 97 9.69 5.58 2.21
N ALA A 98 10.90 5.01 2.28
CA ALA A 98 11.62 4.97 3.55
C ALA A 98 12.09 6.36 3.96
N CYS A 99 11.99 6.68 5.25
CA CYS A 99 12.62 7.88 5.81
C CYS A 99 14.14 7.88 5.64
N ARG A 100 14.75 6.68 5.69
CA ARG A 100 16.18 6.43 5.53
C ARG A 100 16.38 5.21 4.67
N VAL A 101 17.23 5.31 3.66
CA VAL A 101 17.41 4.24 2.67
C VAL A 101 18.16 3.04 3.22
N ALA A 102 19.21 3.27 4.02
CA ALA A 102 20.15 2.30 4.62
C ALA A 102 19.66 0.82 4.73
N ASP A 103 19.34 0.34 5.93
CA ASP A 103 18.95 -1.06 6.16
C ASP A 103 17.58 -1.41 5.53
N SER A 104 16.83 -0.42 5.09
CA SER A 104 15.49 -0.57 4.53
C SER A 104 15.52 -1.38 3.24
N TRP A 105 16.43 -1.04 2.32
CA TRP A 105 16.55 -1.72 1.03
C TRP A 105 17.16 -3.12 1.17
N SER A 106 18.08 -3.30 2.12
CA SER A 106 18.71 -4.60 2.35
C SER A 106 17.72 -5.63 2.90
N ARG A 107 16.78 -5.21 3.73
CA ARG A 107 15.74 -6.08 4.31
C ARG A 107 14.57 -6.26 3.36
N TYR A 108 13.82 -5.18 3.15
CA TYR A 108 12.59 -5.16 2.38
C TYR A 108 12.09 -3.71 2.29
N LEU A 109 11.86 -3.23 1.06
CA LEU A 109 11.16 -1.96 0.86
C LEU A 109 10.29 -2.01 -0.40
N GLU A 110 9.08 -1.47 -0.29
CA GLU A 110 8.16 -1.21 -1.39
C GLU A 110 7.84 0.28 -1.44
N PRO A 111 8.74 1.15 -1.96
CA PRO A 111 8.37 2.51 -2.25
C PRO A 111 7.23 2.56 -3.27
N ASP A 112 6.21 3.36 -2.97
CA ASP A 112 5.07 3.61 -3.83
C ASP A 112 5.07 5.04 -4.34
N VAL A 113 4.62 5.24 -5.58
CA VAL A 113 4.20 6.53 -6.11
C VAL A 113 2.73 6.43 -6.47
N VAL A 114 1.89 7.17 -5.74
CA VAL A 114 0.46 7.27 -5.99
C VAL A 114 0.18 8.58 -6.70
N THR A 115 -0.44 8.53 -7.87
CA THR A 115 -0.79 9.71 -8.68
C THR A 115 -2.28 9.71 -8.96
N LEU A 116 -2.97 10.79 -8.62
CA LEU A 116 -4.34 11.03 -9.08
C LEU A 116 -4.31 11.46 -10.56
N LEU A 117 -5.04 10.73 -11.40
CA LEU A 117 -5.21 11.08 -12.82
C LEU A 117 -6.45 11.96 -13.01
N SER A 118 -7.46 11.73 -12.18
CA SER A 118 -8.69 12.50 -12.11
C SER A 118 -9.25 12.41 -10.68
N PRO A 119 -10.37 13.09 -10.35
CA PRO A 119 -11.00 12.93 -9.04
C PRO A 119 -11.31 11.47 -8.69
N ASN A 120 -11.62 10.63 -9.68
CA ASN A 120 -12.08 9.25 -9.48
C ASN A 120 -11.09 8.17 -9.96
N GLU A 121 -9.93 8.57 -10.46
CA GLU A 121 -8.94 7.63 -10.99
C GLU A 121 -7.55 7.94 -10.43
N ARG A 122 -6.81 6.88 -10.12
CA ARG A 122 -5.43 6.96 -9.68
C ARG A 122 -4.59 5.85 -10.30
N THR A 123 -3.29 6.06 -10.33
CA THR A 123 -2.31 4.97 -10.45
C THR A 123 -1.50 4.87 -9.18
N ARG A 124 -1.01 3.65 -8.90
CA ARG A 124 0.11 3.43 -7.98
C ARG A 124 1.18 2.65 -8.70
N VAL A 125 2.43 3.06 -8.58
CA VAL A 125 3.58 2.27 -9.03
C VAL A 125 4.43 1.94 -7.83
N THR A 126 4.82 0.68 -7.69
CA THR A 126 5.67 0.18 -6.61
C THR A 126 6.91 -0.46 -7.20
N LEU A 127 8.07 -0.23 -6.60
CA LEU A 127 9.30 -0.99 -6.89
C LEU A 127 9.66 -1.81 -5.65
N LEU A 128 9.80 -3.13 -5.75
CA LEU A 128 10.26 -3.95 -4.63
C LEU A 128 11.78 -4.00 -4.60
N TYR A 129 12.34 -3.64 -3.44
CA TYR A 129 13.71 -3.96 -3.07
C TYR A 129 13.75 -5.10 -2.07
N ARG A 130 14.64 -6.07 -2.30
CA ARG A 130 14.93 -7.15 -1.36
C ARG A 130 16.39 -7.55 -1.45
N GLY A 131 17.05 -7.74 -0.32
CA GLY A 131 18.50 -8.03 -0.32
C GLY A 131 19.34 -6.88 -0.88
N GLY A 132 18.81 -5.66 -0.95
CA GLY A 132 19.48 -4.52 -1.57
C GLY A 132 19.32 -4.44 -3.10
N GLU A 133 18.56 -5.37 -3.69
CA GLU A 133 18.36 -5.46 -5.14
C GLU A 133 16.92 -5.11 -5.51
N ALA A 134 16.75 -4.42 -6.63
CA ALA A 134 15.45 -4.27 -7.25
C ALA A 134 14.99 -5.64 -7.78
N ILE A 135 13.77 -6.04 -7.47
CA ILE A 135 13.25 -7.37 -7.80
C ILE A 135 12.21 -7.29 -8.92
N ARG A 136 11.21 -6.43 -8.73
CA ARG A 136 10.04 -6.33 -9.61
C ARG A 136 9.33 -5.00 -9.43
N THR A 137 8.44 -4.68 -10.37
CA THR A 137 7.51 -3.55 -10.25
C THR A 137 6.08 -4.01 -10.14
N LEU A 138 5.22 -3.15 -9.61
CA LEU A 138 3.78 -3.34 -9.57
C LEU A 138 3.12 -2.06 -10.08
N ARG A 139 2.06 -2.22 -10.87
CA ARG A 139 1.18 -1.12 -11.28
C ARG A 139 -0.23 -1.40 -10.79
N ALA A 140 -0.79 -0.46 -10.04
CA ALA A 140 -2.19 -0.49 -9.67
C ALA A 140 -2.97 0.57 -10.45
N HIS A 141 -4.12 0.15 -10.98
CA HIS A 141 -5.13 1.02 -11.57
C HIS A 141 -6.29 1.15 -10.58
N GLY A 142 -6.44 2.34 -10.01
CA GLY A 142 -7.40 2.59 -8.94
C GLY A 142 -8.61 3.39 -9.41
N THR A 143 -9.80 2.88 -9.14
CA THR A 143 -11.07 3.59 -9.33
C THR A 143 -11.68 3.93 -7.97
N ARG A 144 -12.10 5.18 -7.79
CA ARG A 144 -12.78 5.60 -6.56
C ARG A 144 -14.20 5.04 -6.52
N LEU A 145 -14.54 4.37 -5.43
CA LEU A 145 -15.87 3.86 -5.14
C LEU A 145 -16.70 4.83 -4.28
N ALA A 146 -16.04 5.54 -3.36
CA ALA A 146 -16.68 6.50 -2.47
C ALA A 146 -15.72 7.64 -2.09
N PRO A 147 -16.23 8.85 -1.80
CA PRO A 147 -15.39 9.99 -1.38
C PRO A 147 -14.88 9.87 0.06
N THR A 148 -15.55 9.08 0.89
CA THR A 148 -15.24 8.84 2.31
C THR A 148 -15.08 7.34 2.57
N ALA A 149 -14.35 6.99 3.62
CA ALA A 149 -14.09 5.62 4.06
C ALA A 149 -14.70 5.36 5.45
N ASP A 150 -15.88 5.92 5.69
CA ASP A 150 -16.62 5.86 6.95
C ASP A 150 -17.28 4.50 7.20
N LYS A 151 -17.56 3.74 6.14
CA LYS A 151 -18.14 2.40 6.20
C LYS A 151 -17.52 1.48 5.16
N ARG A 152 -17.58 0.17 5.42
CA ARG A 152 -17.17 -0.87 4.46
C ARG A 152 -18.13 -0.85 3.27
N VAL A 153 -17.65 -1.20 2.08
CA VAL A 153 -18.55 -1.41 0.94
C VAL A 153 -19.43 -2.64 1.18
N PRO A 154 -20.65 -2.71 0.62
CA PRO A 154 -21.57 -3.83 0.87
C PRO A 154 -21.01 -5.22 0.54
N TRP A 155 -20.05 -5.29 -0.36
CA TRP A 155 -19.41 -6.53 -0.84
C TRP A 155 -17.99 -6.72 -0.28
N ASP A 156 -17.59 -5.98 0.76
CA ASP A 156 -16.32 -6.22 1.44
C ASP A 156 -16.29 -7.67 1.96
N PRO A 157 -15.26 -8.47 1.64
CA PRO A 157 -15.20 -9.88 2.03
C PRO A 157 -15.17 -10.12 3.55
N ARG A 158 -14.89 -9.08 4.34
CA ARG A 158 -14.95 -9.12 5.81
C ARG A 158 -16.37 -8.89 6.35
N GLY A 159 -17.33 -8.65 5.47
CA GLY A 159 -18.71 -8.25 5.78
C GLY A 159 -18.88 -6.72 5.82
N PRO A 160 -20.12 -6.22 5.61
CA PRO A 160 -20.41 -4.79 5.55
C PRO A 160 -20.38 -4.10 6.91
N GLU A 161 -20.52 -4.86 8.00
CA GLU A 161 -20.51 -4.36 9.37
C GLU A 161 -19.10 -4.37 9.97
N GLY A 162 -18.90 -3.54 11.00
CA GLY A 162 -17.65 -3.42 11.76
C GLY A 162 -16.70 -2.34 11.26
N ASP A 163 -15.57 -2.20 11.96
CA ASP A 163 -14.62 -1.11 11.71
C ASP A 163 -14.00 -1.20 10.32
N VAL A 164 -13.98 -0.10 9.57
CA VAL A 164 -13.24 -0.01 8.31
C VAL A 164 -11.76 -0.26 8.55
N HIS A 165 -11.24 0.40 9.58
CA HIS A 165 -9.84 0.35 10.01
C HIS A 165 -9.70 -0.55 11.22
N GLU A 166 -9.36 -1.81 10.96
CA GLU A 166 -9.09 -2.81 12.01
C GLU A 166 -7.76 -2.50 12.73
N ARG A 167 -7.36 -3.39 13.66
CA ARG A 167 -6.08 -3.28 14.35
C ARG A 167 -4.93 -3.10 13.37
N ARG A 168 -4.02 -2.23 13.76
CA ARG A 168 -2.81 -1.92 13.01
C ARG A 168 -2.00 -3.18 12.71
N THR A 169 -1.50 -3.27 11.50
CA THR A 169 -0.70 -4.42 11.05
C THR A 169 0.72 -4.35 11.59
N VAL A 170 1.17 -5.50 12.10
CA VAL A 170 2.59 -5.82 12.30
C VAL A 170 3.00 -6.73 11.14
N THR A 171 4.10 -6.42 10.47
CA THR A 171 4.62 -7.20 9.35
C THR A 171 5.93 -7.85 9.75
N HIS A 172 6.23 -9.00 9.16
CA HIS A 172 7.52 -9.70 9.30
C HIS A 172 8.23 -9.82 7.95
N ALA A 173 7.74 -9.14 6.91
CA ALA A 173 8.30 -9.21 5.56
C ALA A 173 9.75 -8.70 5.45
N PHE A 174 10.21 -7.92 6.44
CA PHE A 174 11.58 -7.41 6.55
C PHE A 174 12.53 -8.35 7.30
N GLU A 175 12.01 -9.38 7.95
CA GLU A 175 12.85 -10.39 8.59
C GLU A 175 13.52 -11.23 7.51
N ARG A 176 14.79 -11.60 7.72
CA ARG A 176 15.48 -12.49 6.79
C ARG A 176 14.68 -13.78 6.69
N GLN A 177 14.30 -14.15 5.48
CA GLN A 177 13.88 -15.52 5.21
C GLN A 177 15.18 -16.30 5.07
N ASP A 178 15.48 -17.12 6.08
CA ASP A 178 16.61 -18.06 6.05
C ASP A 178 16.44 -19.11 4.95
#